data_AF-A0A1H5VEQ6-F1
#
_entry.id   AF-A0A1H5VEQ6-F1
#
_cell.length_a   1.000
_cell.length_b   1.000
_cell.length_c   1.000
_cell.angle_alpha   90.00
_cell.angle_beta   90.00
_cell.angle_gamma   90.00
#
_symmetry.space_group_name_H-M   'P 1'
#
loop_
_entity.id
_entity.type
_entity.pdbx_description
1 polymer ?
#
loop_
_entity_poly.entity_id
_entity_poly.type
_entity_poly.pdbx_seq_one_letter_code
_entity_poly.pdbx_strand_id
1 'polypeptide(L)'
;MSPSRIVRLLKASRRYPSQRRGLLERALRLCQQALAANAGDRDALLWLGIIWWQLGAINRGRAILNIVRVDEGDVGGCWPEELCWSGETGKAM
;
A
#
# COMPACT_ATOMS: atom_id res chain seq x y z
N MET A 1 -5.50 -4.72 -14.26
CA MET A 1 -6.25 -4.13 -13.12
C MET A 1 -5.90 -2.65 -13.06
N SER A 2 -6.84 -1.70 -12.99
CA SER A 2 -6.45 -0.27 -12.92
C SER A 2 -6.13 0.12 -11.46
N PRO A 3 -4.88 0.47 -11.11
CA PRO A 3 -4.49 0.88 -9.75
C PRO A 3 -5.33 2.03 -9.19
N SER A 4 -5.95 2.83 -10.06
CA SER A 4 -6.87 3.92 -9.75
C SER A 4 -8.14 3.54 -8.98
N ARG A 5 -8.55 2.26 -8.92
CA ARG A 5 -9.63 1.82 -7.99
C ARG A 5 -9.15 1.67 -6.55
N ILE A 6 -7.97 1.09 -6.36
CA ILE A 6 -7.37 0.89 -5.04
C ILE A 6 -7.02 2.25 -4.42
N VAL A 7 -6.40 3.14 -5.20
CA VAL A 7 -6.09 4.52 -4.78
C VAL A 7 -7.34 5.27 -4.32
N ARG A 8 -8.46 5.14 -5.04
CA ARG A 8 -9.72 5.79 -4.65
C ARG A 8 -10.26 5.28 -3.31
N LEU A 9 -10.18 3.97 -3.06
CA LEU A 9 -10.59 3.39 -1.78
C LEU A 9 -9.69 3.85 -0.63
N LEU A 10 -8.39 3.99 -0.86
CA LEU A 10 -7.44 4.52 0.11
C LEU A 10 -7.67 6.00 0.41
N LYS A 11 -7.94 6.82 -0.62
CA LYS A 11 -8.32 8.23 -0.41
C LYS A 11 -9.63 8.33 0.36
N ALA A 12 -10.62 7.49 0.04
CA ALA A 12 -11.88 7.43 0.78
C ALA A 12 -11.69 6.99 2.24
N SER A 13 -10.81 6.01 2.50
CA SER A 13 -10.57 5.51 3.87
C SER A 13 -9.95 6.59 4.77
N ARG A 14 -9.14 7.49 4.21
CA ARG A 14 -8.62 8.68 4.91
C ARG A 14 -9.71 9.73 5.16
N ARG A 15 -10.64 9.90 4.22
CA ARG A 15 -11.73 10.89 4.32
C ARG A 15 -12.86 10.46 5.26
N TYR A 16 -13.10 9.15 5.39
CA TYR A 16 -14.19 8.58 6.18
C TYR A 16 -13.65 7.60 7.24
N PRO A 17 -13.20 8.11 8.41
CA PRO A 17 -12.58 7.26 9.44
C PRO A 17 -13.52 6.19 9.99
N SER A 18 -14.82 6.46 10.07
CA SER A 18 -15.85 5.51 10.50
C SER A 18 -16.00 4.31 9.56
N GLN A 19 -15.71 4.48 8.27
CA GLN A 19 -15.78 3.42 7.24
C GLN A 19 -14.40 2.89 6.86
N ARG A 20 -13.35 3.35 7.53
CA ARG A 20 -11.95 3.08 7.18
C ARG A 20 -11.66 1.59 7.03
N ARG A 21 -12.10 0.76 7.98
CA ARG A 21 -11.88 -0.70 7.94
C ARG A 21 -12.54 -1.33 6.71
N GLY A 22 -13.82 -1.08 6.48
CA GLY A 22 -14.53 -1.64 5.32
C GLY A 22 -13.95 -1.19 3.98
N LEU A 23 -13.49 0.06 3.88
CA LEU A 23 -12.84 0.58 2.68
C LEU A 23 -11.46 -0.07 2.44
N LEU A 24 -10.69 -0.29 3.51
CA LEU A 24 -9.40 -0.99 3.45
C LEU A 24 -9.55 -2.47 3.11
N GLU A 25 -10.57 -3.14 3.64
CA GLU A 25 -10.87 -4.54 3.30
C GLU A 25 -11.27 -4.69 1.84
N ARG A 26 -12.03 -3.73 1.29
CA ARG A 26 -12.36 -3.71 -0.14
C ARG A 26 -11.11 -3.50 -1.01
N ALA A 27 -10.22 -2.60 -0.60
CA ALA A 27 -8.95 -2.38 -1.27
C ALA A 27 -8.05 -3.62 -1.20
N LEU A 28 -8.05 -4.32 -0.07
CA LEU A 28 -7.31 -5.55 0.15
C LEU A 28 -7.75 -6.65 -0.81
N ARG A 29 -9.05 -6.88 -0.95
CA ARG A 29 -9.60 -7.87 -1.88
C ARG A 29 -9.22 -7.58 -3.33
N LEU A 30 -9.21 -6.31 -3.72
CA LEU A 30 -8.73 -5.92 -5.05
C LEU A 30 -7.24 -6.25 -5.20
N CYS A 31 -6.38 -5.91 -4.24
CA CYS A 31 -4.96 -6.27 -4.32
C CYS A 31 -4.77 -7.79 -4.45
N GLN A 32 -5.50 -8.58 -3.65
CA GLN A 32 -5.45 -10.04 -3.72
C GLN A 32 -5.92 -10.58 -5.08
N GLN A 33 -6.95 -9.99 -5.68
CA GLN A 33 -7.42 -10.39 -6.99
C GLN A 33 -6.40 -10.05 -8.09
N ALA A 34 -5.71 -8.91 -8.00
CA ALA A 34 -4.61 -8.58 -8.91
C ALA A 34 -3.47 -9.59 -8.76
N LEU A 35 -3.09 -9.93 -7.53
CA LEU A 35 -2.04 -10.91 -7.26
C LEU A 35 -2.41 -12.33 -7.69
N ALA A 36 -3.70 -12.70 -7.61
CA ALA A 36 -4.17 -13.97 -8.14
C ALA A 36 -4.06 -14.05 -9.67
N ALA A 37 -4.22 -12.92 -10.37
CA ALA A 37 -4.03 -12.84 -11.82
C ALA A 37 -2.55 -12.72 -12.22
N ASN A 38 -1.75 -12.01 -11.41
CA ASN A 38 -0.32 -11.83 -11.59
C ASN A 38 0.36 -11.74 -10.22
N ALA A 39 0.97 -12.83 -9.78
CA ALA A 39 1.62 -12.93 -8.47
C ALA A 39 2.79 -11.94 -8.30
N GLY A 40 3.38 -11.47 -9.40
CA GLY A 40 4.45 -10.47 -9.43
C GLY A 40 3.96 -9.05 -9.73
N ASP A 41 2.65 -8.76 -9.64
CA ASP A 41 2.14 -7.40 -9.84
C ASP A 41 2.67 -6.46 -8.74
N ARG A 42 3.72 -5.71 -9.10
CA ARG A 42 4.45 -4.82 -8.19
C ARG A 42 3.55 -3.75 -7.59
N ASP A 43 2.66 -3.16 -8.39
CA ASP A 43 1.68 -2.19 -7.90
C ASP A 43 0.76 -2.84 -6.86
N ALA A 44 0.24 -4.03 -7.14
CA ALA A 44 -0.61 -4.74 -6.19
C ALA A 44 0.11 -5.08 -4.88
N LEU A 45 1.38 -5.49 -4.94
CA LEU A 45 2.22 -5.72 -3.75
C LEU A 45 2.48 -4.42 -2.97
N LEU A 46 2.77 -3.32 -3.65
CA LEU A 46 2.96 -2.00 -3.05
C LEU A 46 1.70 -1.57 -2.28
N TRP A 47 0.54 -1.62 -2.94
CA TRP A 47 -0.74 -1.27 -2.32
C TRP A 47 -1.09 -2.20 -1.17
N LEU A 48 -0.81 -3.50 -1.30
CA LEU A 48 -1.01 -4.48 -0.23
C LEU A 48 -0.20 -4.12 1.03
N GLY A 49 1.08 -3.77 0.87
CA GLY A 49 1.93 -3.33 1.97
C GLY A 49 1.39 -2.08 2.68
N ILE A 50 0.93 -1.08 1.92
CA ILE A 50 0.33 0.15 2.44
C ILE A 50 -0.97 -0.15 3.22
N ILE A 51 -1.83 -1.02 2.69
CA ILE A 51 -3.11 -1.39 3.34
C ILE A 51 -2.83 -2.07 4.69
N TRP A 52 -1.89 -3.02 4.74
CA TRP A 52 -1.52 -3.68 5.99
C TRP A 52 -0.95 -2.71 7.03
N TRP A 53 -0.15 -1.74 6.58
CA TRP A 53 0.34 -0.67 7.44
C TRP A 53 -0.82 0.16 8.03
N GLN A 54 -1.79 0.55 7.20
CA GLN A 54 -2.98 1.29 7.65
C GLN A 54 -3.89 0.48 8.58
N LEU A 55 -3.96 -0.85 8.41
CA LEU A 55 -4.69 -1.76 9.29
C LEU A 55 -3.99 -2.02 10.64
N GLY A 56 -2.78 -1.48 10.85
CA GLY A 56 -1.99 -1.65 12.07
C GLY A 56 -1.08 -2.88 12.08
N ALA A 57 -1.09 -3.69 11.02
CA ALA A 57 -0.17 -4.82 10.85
C ALA A 57 1.17 -4.33 10.25
N ILE A 58 1.83 -3.41 10.96
CA ILE A 58 3.01 -2.69 10.46
C ILE A 58 4.12 -3.64 10.01
N ASN A 59 4.40 -4.69 10.78
CA ASN A 59 5.45 -5.66 10.46
C ASN A 59 5.17 -6.41 9.15
N ARG A 60 3.90 -6.79 8.91
CA ARG A 60 3.49 -7.44 7.65
C ARG A 60 3.59 -6.47 6.48
N GLY A 61 3.11 -5.24 6.65
CA GLY A 61 3.23 -4.20 5.64
C GLY A 61 4.68 -3.93 5.25
N ARG A 62 5.57 -3.79 6.25
CA ARG A 62 7.01 -3.60 6.03
C ARG A 62 7.67 -4.77 5.31
N ALA A 63 7.35 -6.01 5.67
CA ALA A 63 7.89 -7.18 5.00
C ALA A 63 7.54 -7.18 3.50
N ILE A 64 6.29 -6.88 3.17
CA ILE A 64 5.82 -6.82 1.78
C ILE A 64 6.48 -5.66 1.02
N LEU A 65 6.53 -4.47 1.63
CA LEU A 65 7.21 -3.32 1.01
C LEU A 65 8.70 -3.56 0.82
N ASN A 66 9.34 -4.34 1.69
CA ASN A 66 10.73 -4.72 1.55
C ASN A 66 10.94 -5.64 0.35
N ILE A 67 10.03 -6.59 0.10
CA ILE A 67 10.06 -7.44 -1.11
C ILE A 67 9.98 -6.57 -2.37
N VAL A 68 9.05 -5.62 -2.40
CA VAL A 68 8.89 -4.68 -3.53
C VAL A 68 10.13 -3.80 -3.75
N ARG A 69 10.84 -3.44 -2.69
CA ARG A 69 12.09 -2.65 -2.75
C ARG A 69 13.30 -3.46 -3.20
N VAL A 70 13.39 -4.74 -2.82
CA VAL A 70 14.53 -5.59 -3.16
C VAL A 70 14.53 -5.95 -4.66
N ASP A 71 13.35 -6.00 -5.28
CA ASP A 71 13.21 -6.15 -6.74
C ASP A 71 13.72 -4.91 -7.51
N GLU A 72 13.82 -3.76 -6.83
CA GLU A 72 14.23 -2.45 -7.37
C GLU A 72 15.76 -2.27 -7.37
N GLY A 73 16.49 -3.31 -7.76
CA GLY A 73 17.94 -3.25 -7.92
C GLY A 73 18.43 -2.41 -9.12
N ASP A 74 17.54 -1.80 -9.93
CA ASP A 74 17.99 -1.21 -11.20
C ASP A 74 17.23 0.02 -11.77
N VAL A 75 16.26 0.65 -11.11
CA VAL A 75 15.74 1.95 -11.58
C VAL A 75 14.98 2.69 -10.48
N GLY A 76 15.43 3.90 -10.15
CA GLY A 76 14.77 4.80 -9.21
C GLY A 76 13.35 5.13 -9.65
N GLY A 77 12.35 4.49 -9.04
CA GLY A 77 10.95 4.74 -9.29
C GLY A 77 10.37 5.72 -8.29
N CYS A 78 9.86 6.85 -8.79
CA CYS A 78 9.08 7.82 -8.04
C CYS A 78 7.90 7.13 -7.33
N TRP A 79 7.91 7.15 -6.00
CA TRP A 79 6.79 6.70 -5.17
C TRP A 79 5.55 7.53 -5.53
N PRO A 80 4.33 6.98 -5.49
CA PRO A 80 3.13 7.79 -5.71
C PRO A 80 3.05 8.91 -4.66
N GLU A 81 3.45 10.13 -5.05
CA GLU A 81 3.48 11.37 -4.27
C GLU A 81 2.14 11.68 -3.57
N GLU A 82 1.04 11.05 -3.99
CA GLU A 82 -0.28 11.22 -3.38
C GLU A 82 -0.46 10.54 -2.01
N LEU A 83 0.53 9.79 -1.53
CA LEU A 83 0.56 9.22 -0.17
C LEU A 83 1.81 9.67 0.58
N CYS A 84 1.96 10.98 0.77
CA CYS A 84 2.97 11.58 1.64
C CYS A 84 3.14 10.75 2.93
N TRP A 85 4.31 10.09 3.03
CA TRP A 85 4.77 9.41 4.23
C TRP A 85 5.05 10.49 5.29
N SER A 86 4.08 10.83 6.13
CA SER A 86 4.38 11.35 7.47
C SER A 86 4.81 10.18 8.35
N GLY A 87 5.96 9.60 8.00
CA GLY A 87 6.86 9.04 8.98
C GLY A 87 7.77 10.18 9.37
N GLU A 88 7.34 10.95 10.37
CA GLU A 88 8.23 11.84 11.11
C GLU A 88 9.44 10.99 11.52
N THR A 89 10.57 11.16 10.83
CA THR A 89 11.86 10.79 11.39
C THR A 89 12.05 11.72 12.58
N GLY A 90 11.49 11.31 13.72
CA GLY A 90 11.82 11.84 15.02
C GLY A 90 13.33 11.78 15.17
N LYS A 91 13.92 12.96 15.02
CA LYS A 91 15.33 13.26 15.10
C LYS A 91 15.82 13.05 16.54
N ALA A 92 17.04 12.54 16.66
CA ALA A 92 17.95 12.66 17.81
C ALA A 92 17.53 11.99 19.13
N MET A 93 18.29 10.97 19.56
CA MET A 93 19.36 11.14 20.56
C MET A 93 20.37 10.00 20.47
#